data_AF-A0A7X3QFR6-F1
#
_entry.id   AF-A0A7X3QFR6-F1
#
_cell.length_a   1.000
_cell.length_b   1.000
_cell.length_c   1.000
_cell.angle_alpha   90.00
_cell.angle_beta   90.00
_cell.angle_gamma   90.00
#
_symmetry.space_group_name_H-M   'P 1'
#
loop_
_entity.id
_entity.type
_entity.pdbx_description
1 polymer ?
#
loop_
_entity_poly.entity_id
_entity_poly.type
_entity_poly.pdbx_seq_one_letter_code
_entity_poly.pdbx_strand_id
1 'polypeptide(L)'
;MSSSRGNSGGHGGDLLNSYAAADGSARADFLTGGITLDTGEPHSVFDDDGSAIIVHERPDPYAKEESDTGSRLACDLPTRVGCAQAPDALDASHRP
;
A
#
# COMPACT_ATOMS: atom_id res chain seq x y z
N MET A 1 -11.09 15.10 -14.20
CA MET A 1 -11.59 15.85 -13.03
C MET A 1 -10.46 15.87 -12.01
N SER A 2 -9.70 16.96 -11.96
CA SER A 2 -8.61 17.15 -11.02
C SER A 2 -9.17 17.84 -9.78
N SER A 3 -9.15 17.16 -8.64
CA SER A 3 -9.48 17.76 -7.35
C SER A 3 -8.19 17.95 -6.58
N SER A 4 -7.58 19.12 -6.75
CA SER A 4 -6.72 19.72 -5.74
C SER A 4 -7.46 19.68 -4.39
N ARG A 5 -6.91 18.97 -3.41
CA ARG A 5 -7.26 19.13 -2.00
C ARG A 5 -6.03 19.66 -1.27
N GLY A 6 -5.93 20.99 -1.23
CA GLY A 6 -4.96 21.67 -0.38
C GLY A 6 -5.15 21.33 1.10
N ASN A 7 -4.03 21.05 1.78
CA ASN A 7 -3.73 21.27 3.19
C ASN A 7 -4.77 20.91 4.27
N SER A 8 -5.71 20.01 4.00
CA SER A 8 -6.75 19.54 4.93
C SER A 8 -7.30 18.14 4.58
N GLY A 9 -6.52 17.39 3.78
CA GLY A 9 -6.80 16.02 3.35
C GLY A 9 -6.01 15.00 4.17
N GLY A 10 -6.49 13.75 4.21
CA GLY A 10 -5.79 12.63 4.83
C GLY A 10 -4.40 12.41 4.22
N HIS A 11 -3.57 11.62 4.91
CA HIS A 11 -2.23 11.31 4.45
C HIS A 11 -2.27 10.58 3.10
N GLY A 12 -1.17 10.68 2.33
CA GLY A 12 -1.10 10.05 1.01
C GLY A 12 -1.36 8.53 1.03
N GLY A 13 -1.00 7.87 2.14
CA GLY A 13 -1.21 6.44 2.38
C GLY A 13 -2.57 6.06 2.97
N ASP A 14 -3.44 7.02 3.30
CA ASP A 14 -4.77 6.71 3.85
C ASP A 14 -5.66 6.07 2.76
N LEU A 15 -6.19 4.89 3.06
CA LEU A 15 -7.10 4.14 2.19
C LEU A 15 -8.48 3.99 2.85
N LEU A 16 -9.48 3.57 2.08
CA LEU A 16 -10.83 3.35 2.61
C LEU A 16 -10.86 2.10 3.52
N ASN A 17 -11.69 2.15 4.56
CA ASN A 17 -12.00 1.02 5.41
C ASN A 17 -12.48 -0.19 4.59
N SER A 18 -11.89 -1.34 4.88
CA SER A 18 -12.27 -2.63 4.32
C SER A 18 -12.88 -3.50 5.40
N TYR A 19 -13.79 -4.39 5.01
CA TYR A 19 -14.54 -5.23 5.94
C TYR A 19 -14.35 -6.70 5.60
N ALA A 20 -14.08 -7.50 6.62
CA ALA A 20 -14.05 -8.95 6.49
C ALA A 20 -15.48 -9.50 6.34
N ALA A 21 -15.63 -10.56 5.55
CA ALA A 21 -16.81 -11.38 5.50
C ALA A 21 -16.96 -12.19 6.80
N ALA A 22 -18.11 -12.85 6.96
CA ALA A 22 -18.42 -13.64 8.16
C ALA A 22 -17.45 -14.80 8.43
N ASP A 23 -16.73 -15.27 7.40
CA ASP A 23 -15.70 -16.30 7.50
C ASP A 23 -14.31 -15.77 7.85
N GLY A 24 -14.18 -14.44 8.05
CA GLY A 24 -12.92 -13.76 8.35
C GLY A 24 -12.07 -13.40 7.12
N SER A 25 -12.50 -13.74 5.90
CA SER A 25 -11.81 -13.34 4.68
C SER A 25 -12.09 -11.87 4.33
N ALA A 26 -11.11 -11.17 3.75
CA ALA A 26 -11.31 -9.81 3.24
C ALA A 26 -10.72 -9.67 1.84
N ARG A 27 -11.43 -8.96 0.96
CA ARG A 27 -10.95 -8.54 -0.35
C ARG A 27 -11.26 -7.07 -0.52
N ALA A 28 -10.25 -6.30 -0.90
CA ALA A 28 -10.37 -4.88 -1.12
C ALA A 28 -9.66 -4.49 -2.41
N ASP A 29 -10.30 -3.62 -3.18
CA ASP A 29 -9.73 -3.01 -4.38
C ASP A 29 -9.78 -1.50 -4.18
N PHE A 30 -8.64 -0.83 -4.30
CA PHE A 30 -8.52 0.61 -4.11
C PHE A 30 -8.01 1.30 -5.36
N LEU A 31 -8.58 2.47 -5.63
CA LEU A 31 -8.01 3.43 -6.57
C LEU A 31 -7.65 4.68 -5.78
N THR A 32 -6.36 5.01 -5.74
CA THR A 32 -5.84 6.19 -5.05
C THR A 32 -4.89 6.96 -5.95
N GLY A 33 -4.85 8.28 -5.77
CA GLY A 33 -3.82 9.15 -6.33
C GLY A 33 -2.86 9.71 -5.27
N GLY A 34 -2.92 9.20 -4.04
CA GLY A 34 -2.08 9.66 -2.92
C GLY A 34 -0.68 9.05 -2.91
N ILE A 35 -0.51 7.90 -3.56
CA ILE A 35 0.74 7.15 -3.72
C ILE A 35 0.93 6.72 -5.18
N THR A 36 2.16 6.33 -5.53
CA THR A 36 2.47 5.72 -6.82
C THR A 36 3.23 4.40 -6.66
N LEU A 37 3.11 3.54 -7.66
CA LEU A 37 3.93 2.35 -7.82
C LEU A 37 5.14 2.60 -8.72
N ASP A 38 5.37 3.80 -9.24
CA ASP A 38 6.54 4.12 -10.06
C ASP A 38 7.76 4.38 -9.17
N THR A 39 8.91 3.75 -9.47
CA THR A 39 10.14 3.96 -8.69
C THR A 39 10.76 5.32 -8.98
N GLY A 40 11.32 5.98 -7.96
CA GLY A 40 12.05 7.24 -8.11
C GLY A 40 11.15 8.47 -8.28
N GLU A 41 9.83 8.28 -8.32
CA GLU A 41 8.85 9.35 -8.32
C GLU A 41 8.47 9.76 -6.89
N PRO A 42 8.05 11.01 -6.66
CA PRO A 42 7.50 11.43 -5.38
C PRO A 42 6.32 10.52 -4.97
N HIS A 43 6.28 10.15 -3.68
CA HIS A 43 5.21 9.32 -3.08
C HIS A 43 5.20 7.88 -3.62
N SER A 44 6.34 7.40 -4.13
CA SER A 44 6.52 5.98 -4.43
C SER A 44 6.44 5.17 -3.15
N VAL A 45 5.74 4.03 -3.19
CA VAL A 45 5.79 3.04 -2.09
C VAL A 45 7.06 2.18 -2.12
N PHE A 46 7.94 2.42 -3.10
CA PHE A 46 9.20 1.72 -3.34
C PHE A 46 10.39 2.68 -3.27
N ASP A 47 10.35 3.61 -2.31
CA ASP A 47 11.47 4.48 -1.95
C ASP A 47 12.55 3.73 -1.15
N ASP A 48 13.57 4.46 -0.70
CA ASP A 48 14.80 3.87 -0.14
C ASP A 48 14.57 3.13 1.19
N ASP A 49 13.60 3.57 2.00
CA ASP A 49 13.16 2.89 3.23
C ASP A 49 11.99 1.93 2.99
N GLY A 50 11.25 2.12 1.89
CA GLY A 50 10.13 1.28 1.49
C GLY A 50 8.89 1.56 2.31
N SER A 51 7.77 0.96 1.88
CA SER A 51 6.48 1.12 2.54
C SER A 51 5.92 -0.21 3.06
N ALA A 52 4.95 -0.12 3.96
CA ALA A 52 4.19 -1.27 4.44
C ALA A 52 2.69 -1.05 4.25
N ILE A 53 1.97 -2.10 3.85
CA ILE A 53 0.51 -2.16 3.93
C ILE A 53 0.15 -2.69 5.30
N ILE A 54 -0.70 -1.98 6.04
CA ILE A 54 -1.08 -2.33 7.42
C ILE A 54 -2.59 -2.49 7.50
N VAL A 55 -3.04 -3.59 8.12
CA VAL A 55 -4.45 -3.80 8.47
C VAL A 55 -4.61 -3.58 9.97
N HIS A 56 -5.53 -2.70 10.35
CA HIS A 56 -5.82 -2.37 11.74
C HIS A 56 -6.99 -3.18 12.31
N GLU A 57 -7.05 -3.23 13.65
CA GLU A 57 -8.07 -3.93 14.43
C GLU A 57 -9.47 -3.30 14.30
N ARG A 58 -9.52 -1.97 14.18
CA ARG A 58 -10.76 -1.21 14.12
C ARG A 58 -10.84 -0.34 12.87
N PRO A 59 -12.06 0.00 12.42
CA PRO A 59 -12.25 0.93 11.31
C PRO A 59 -11.63 2.30 11.61
N ASP A 60 -11.07 2.94 10.59
CA ASP A 60 -10.60 4.32 10.65
C ASP A 60 -11.80 5.28 10.79
N PRO A 61 -11.85 6.14 11.84
CA PRO A 61 -12.83 7.21 11.94
C PRO A 61 -12.67 8.33 10.89
N TYR A 62 -11.63 8.30 10.06
CA TYR A 62 -11.24 9.33 9.10
C TYR A 62 -11.06 10.71 9.74
N ALA A 63 -10.41 10.73 10.90
CA ALA A 63 -10.07 11.96 11.59
C ALA A 63 -9.08 12.79 10.76
N LYS A 64 -9.08 14.11 10.98
CA LYS A 64 -8.15 15.04 10.32
C LYS A 64 -6.72 14.92 10.85
N GLU A 65 -6.58 14.41 12.07
CA GLU A 65 -5.33 14.20 12.81
C GLU A 65 -5.18 12.70 13.12
N GLU A 66 -4.21 12.33 13.96
CA GLU A 66 -3.94 10.94 14.37
C GLU A 66 -5.22 10.14 14.71
N SER A 67 -5.32 8.96 14.10
CA SER A 67 -6.51 8.12 14.11
C SER A 67 -6.26 6.88 14.96
N ASP A 68 -7.01 6.70 16.05
CA ASP A 68 -6.86 5.51 16.89
C ASP A 68 -7.66 4.32 16.36
N THR A 69 -6.99 3.50 15.56
CA THR A 69 -7.50 2.28 14.92
C THR A 69 -7.13 0.99 15.67
N GLY A 70 -6.53 1.10 16.86
CA GLY A 70 -6.11 -0.05 17.66
C GLY A 70 -4.90 -0.78 17.08
N SER A 71 -4.81 -2.09 17.35
CA SER A 71 -3.63 -2.91 17.03
C SER A 71 -3.41 -3.06 15.51
N ARG A 72 -2.15 -3.25 15.10
CA ARG A 72 -1.79 -3.64 13.73
C ARG A 72 -1.91 -5.16 13.60
N LEU A 73 -2.99 -5.63 12.98
CA LEU A 73 -3.31 -7.06 12.89
C LEU A 73 -2.47 -7.80 11.85
N ALA A 74 -2.13 -7.12 10.75
CA ALA A 74 -1.28 -7.66 9.71
C ALA A 74 -0.43 -6.54 9.08
N CYS A 75 0.75 -6.91 8.61
CA CYS A 75 1.59 -6.06 7.79
C CYS A 75 2.19 -6.86 6.65
N ASP A 76 2.40 -6.20 5.51
CA ASP A 76 3.17 -6.75 4.41
C ASP A 76 3.96 -5.65 3.70
N LEU A 77 5.09 -6.04 3.11
CA LEU A 77 5.95 -5.15 2.33
C LEU A 77 5.63 -5.35 0.84
N PRO A 78 5.15 -4.33 0.12
CA PRO A 78 4.93 -4.44 -1.30
C PRO A 78 6.21 -4.86 -2.01
N THR A 79 6.14 -5.92 -2.81
CA THR A 79 7.23 -6.34 -3.69
C THR A 79 6.82 -6.13 -5.13
N ARG A 80 7.74 -5.63 -5.95
CA ARG A 80 7.51 -5.53 -7.40
C ARG A 80 7.61 -6.93 -7.98
N VAL A 81 6.49 -7.46 -8.47
CA VAL A 81 6.50 -8.69 -9.26
C VAL A 81 6.68 -8.29 -10.72
N GLY A 82 7.90 -8.46 -11.23
CA GLY A 82 8.24 -8.27 -12.64
C GLY A 82 8.46 -9.61 -13.36
N CYS A 83 8.54 -9.56 -14.70
CA CYS A 83 9.00 -10.69 -15.52
C CYS A 83 10.42 -11.19 -15.15
N ALA A 84 11.20 -10.41 -14.40
CA ALA A 84 12.57 -10.75 -13.98
C ALA A 84 12.64 -11.62 -12.71
N GLN A 85 11.51 -11.87 -12.02
CA GLN A 85 11.47 -12.66 -10.78
C GLN A 85 10.62 -13.93 -10.88
N ALA A 86 10.43 -14.48 -12.09
CA ALA A 86 10.19 -15.90 -12.18
C ALA A 86 11.37 -16.64 -11.52
N PRO A 87 11.14 -17.71 -10.73
CA PRO A 87 12.20 -18.44 -10.01
C PRO A 87 13.30 -19.04 -10.93
N ASP A 88 13.15 -18.92 -12.25
CA ASP A 88 14.06 -19.44 -13.28
C ASP A 88 15.09 -18.40 -13.81
N ALA A 89 15.08 -17.15 -13.35
CA ALA A 89 15.98 -16.10 -13.87
C ALA A 89 17.42 -16.11 -13.31
N LEU A 90 17.78 -17.08 -12.45
CA LEU A 90 19.13 -17.19 -11.88
C LEU A 90 20.16 -17.91 -12.79
N ASP A 91 19.81 -18.37 -14.01
CA ASP A 91 20.72 -19.05 -14.97
C ASP A 91 20.98 -18.26 -16.28
N ALA A 92 20.89 -16.93 -16.26
CA ALA A 92 21.21 -16.12 -17.45
C ALA A 92 22.59 -15.43 -17.41
N SER A 93 23.33 -15.54 -16.29
CA SER A 93 24.61 -14.86 -16.10
C SER A 93 25.85 -15.77 -16.23
N HIS A 94 25.68 -17.04 -16.63
CA HIS A 94 26.80 -18.00 -16.70
C HIS A 94 26.90 -18.85 -17.97
N ARG A 95 26.42 -18.37 -19.12
CA ARG A 95 26.76 -19.02 -20.40
C ARG A 95 27.92 -18.26 -21.08
N PRO A 96 29.04 -18.95 -21.40
CA PRO A 96 30.19 -18.36 -22.07
C PRO A 96 29.87 -17.92 -23.51
#